data_AF-A0A4R4M9N1-F1
#
_entry.id   AF-A0A4R4M9N1-F1
#
_cell.length_a   1.000
_cell.length_b   1.000
_cell.length_c   1.000
_cell.angle_alpha   90.00
_cell.angle_beta   90.00
_cell.angle_gamma   90.00
#
_symmetry.space_group_name_H-M   'P 1'
#
loop_
_entity.id
_entity.type
_entity.pdbx_description
1 polymer ?
#
loop_
_entity_poly.entity_id
_entity_poly.type
_entity_poly.pdbx_seq_one_letter_code
_entity_poly.pdbx_strand_id
1 'polypeptide(L)'
;MSSAETYFDPYGQSPPPGEWNYILDDFSVHYGPGWWPFYRDGRPCGIRVSPDTDYRAWRNEYVTLRPGTDAGVTAKATLHCRPQGLGAIVVDVRIHIDLRARTTRIVTGCPDEVREQAETKATRLLAFLVAHRRARRQGEPEPVTAHQVWTARDVTSR
;
A
#
# COMPACT_ATOMS: atom_id res chain seq x y z
N MET A 1 -23.51 -4.80 -14.15
CA MET A 1 -22.37 -4.39 -13.29
C MET A 1 -21.13 -5.01 -13.90
N SER A 2 -20.09 -4.21 -14.22
CA SER A 2 -18.85 -4.74 -14.80
C SER A 2 -18.00 -5.39 -13.71
N SER A 3 -17.68 -6.68 -13.84
CA SER A 3 -16.57 -7.29 -13.11
C SER A 3 -15.28 -6.56 -13.46
N ALA A 4 -14.33 -6.48 -12.52
CA ALA A 4 -12.98 -6.04 -12.84
C ALA A 4 -12.35 -7.03 -13.83
N GLU A 5 -11.73 -6.52 -14.90
CA GLU A 5 -11.10 -7.36 -15.92
C GLU A 5 -9.75 -7.87 -15.44
N THR A 6 -9.53 -9.17 -15.56
CA THR A 6 -8.23 -9.79 -15.27
C THR A 6 -7.29 -9.65 -16.47
N TYR A 7 -6.01 -9.43 -16.23
CA TYR A 7 -5.00 -9.33 -17.29
C TYR A 7 -3.70 -10.04 -16.90
N PHE A 8 -2.85 -10.32 -17.90
CA PHE A 8 -1.54 -10.93 -17.68
C PHE A 8 -0.49 -9.88 -17.32
N ASP A 9 0.19 -10.06 -16.18
CA ASP A 9 1.38 -9.32 -15.79
C ASP A 9 2.61 -10.24 -15.94
N PRO A 10 3.53 -9.97 -16.88
CA PRO A 10 4.73 -10.80 -17.09
C PRO A 10 5.71 -10.78 -15.92
N TYR A 11 5.52 -9.88 -14.95
CA TYR A 11 6.32 -9.80 -13.73
C TYR A 11 5.47 -9.96 -12.46
N GLY A 12 4.24 -10.48 -12.61
CA GLY A 12 3.33 -10.71 -11.50
C GLY A 12 3.92 -11.71 -10.51
N GLN A 13 3.82 -11.38 -9.22
CA GLN A 13 4.32 -12.18 -8.10
C GLN A 13 3.17 -12.55 -7.17
N SER A 14 3.30 -13.71 -6.55
CA SER A 14 2.47 -14.07 -5.40
C SER A 14 2.71 -13.09 -4.23
N PRO A 15 1.71 -12.87 -3.37
CA PRO A 15 1.91 -12.14 -2.13
C PRO A 15 3.04 -12.75 -1.30
N PRO A 16 3.78 -11.94 -0.52
CA PRO A 16 4.76 -12.47 0.40
C PRO A 16 4.10 -13.46 1.37
N PRO A 17 4.74 -14.60 1.66
CA PRO A 17 4.23 -15.57 2.63
C PRO A 17 4.32 -15.01 4.05
N GLY A 18 3.51 -15.56 4.96
CA GLY A 18 3.57 -15.25 6.38
C GLY A 18 3.05 -13.85 6.76
N GLU A 19 3.51 -13.38 7.92
CA GLU A 19 3.17 -12.05 8.43
C GLU A 19 4.08 -10.98 7.83
N TRP A 20 3.46 -9.92 7.30
CA TRP A 20 4.14 -8.76 6.75
C TRP A 20 3.27 -7.51 6.89
N ASN A 21 3.90 -6.34 6.83
CA ASN A 21 3.23 -5.04 6.84
C ASN A 21 3.59 -4.22 5.60
N TYR A 22 2.88 -3.11 5.42
CA TYR A 22 3.28 -2.12 4.42
C TYR A 22 4.35 -1.19 5.00
N ILE A 23 5.31 -0.84 4.16
CA ILE A 23 6.28 0.23 4.39
C ILE A 23 6.18 1.26 3.26
N LEU A 24 6.49 2.52 3.58
CA LEU A 24 6.53 3.60 2.59
C LEU A 24 7.66 3.35 1.59
N ASP A 25 7.31 3.19 0.31
CA ASP A 25 8.26 3.01 -0.79
C ASP A 25 8.20 4.20 -1.76
N ASP A 26 8.52 5.36 -1.21
CA ASP A 26 8.59 6.63 -1.92
C ASP A 26 9.65 7.53 -1.25
N PHE A 27 10.02 8.62 -1.92
CA PHE A 27 11.07 9.55 -1.48
C PHE A 27 10.53 10.95 -1.23
N SER A 28 11.25 11.72 -0.42
CA SER A 28 10.95 13.13 -0.13
C SER A 28 9.50 13.34 0.34
N VAL A 29 9.03 12.42 1.19
CA VAL A 29 7.73 12.49 1.84
C VAL A 29 7.96 12.93 3.27
N HIS A 30 7.24 13.94 3.71
CA HIS A 30 7.26 14.42 5.10
C HIS A 30 5.87 14.30 5.70
N TYR A 31 5.78 14.39 7.04
CA TYR A 31 4.47 14.49 7.64
C TYR A 31 3.89 15.90 7.53
N GLY A 32 2.59 15.99 7.26
CA GLY A 32 1.84 17.25 7.26
C GLY A 32 0.53 17.17 8.04
N PRO A 33 -0.21 18.29 8.13
CA PRO A 33 -1.42 18.39 8.96
C PRO A 33 -2.60 17.57 8.43
N GLY A 34 -3.71 17.51 9.18
CA GLY A 34 -4.96 16.91 8.71
C GLY A 34 -5.10 15.39 8.89
N TRP A 35 -6.03 14.77 8.17
CA TRP A 35 -6.28 13.32 8.25
C TRP A 35 -5.24 12.51 7.49
N TRP A 36 -4.97 12.90 6.24
CA TRP A 36 -3.89 12.35 5.43
C TRP A 36 -2.54 12.84 5.97
N PRO A 37 -1.59 11.94 6.28
CA PRO A 37 -0.35 12.37 6.92
C PRO A 37 0.77 12.72 5.94
N PHE A 38 0.70 12.34 4.66
CA PHE A 38 1.86 12.39 3.75
C PHE A 38 1.86 13.60 2.83
N TYR A 39 2.94 14.37 2.88
CA TYR A 39 3.07 15.63 2.17
C TYR A 39 4.37 15.66 1.37
N ARG A 40 4.33 16.35 0.23
CA ARG A 40 5.49 16.73 -0.57
C ARG A 40 5.32 18.19 -0.97
N ASP A 41 6.37 18.98 -0.84
CA ASP A 41 6.37 20.43 -1.14
C ASP A 41 5.21 21.19 -0.47
N GLY A 42 4.93 20.85 0.80
CA GLY A 42 3.88 21.49 1.60
C GLY A 42 2.45 21.13 1.20
N ARG A 43 2.24 20.16 0.30
CA ARG A 43 0.91 19.73 -0.17
C ARG A 43 0.66 18.23 0.07
N PRO A 44 -0.58 17.80 0.32
CA PRO A 44 -0.93 16.38 0.34
C PRO A 44 -0.48 15.70 -0.95
N CYS A 45 0.27 14.60 -0.83
CA CYS A 45 0.75 13.84 -1.99
C CYS A 45 0.21 12.40 -1.98
N GLY A 46 0.17 11.77 -3.16
CA GLY A 46 0.02 10.32 -3.23
C GLY A 46 1.33 9.63 -2.90
N ILE A 47 1.26 8.42 -2.35
CA ILE A 47 2.41 7.61 -1.99
C ILE A 47 2.32 6.22 -2.59
N ARG A 48 3.46 5.57 -2.76
CA ARG A 48 3.55 4.13 -3.01
C ARG A 48 3.98 3.42 -1.72
N VAL A 49 3.38 2.27 -1.46
CA VAL A 49 3.79 1.36 -0.39
C VAL A 49 4.11 -0.01 -0.96
N SER A 50 5.02 -0.71 -0.30
CA SER A 50 5.41 -2.07 -0.61
C SER A 50 5.33 -2.95 0.63
N PRO A 51 5.28 -4.28 0.50
CA PRO A 51 5.57 -5.16 1.62
C PRO A 51 6.94 -4.84 2.25
N ASP A 52 7.06 -5.03 3.56
CA ASP A 52 8.27 -4.79 4.36
C ASP A 52 9.23 -6.00 4.42
N THR A 53 8.99 -7.02 3.59
CA THR A 53 9.73 -8.28 3.65
C THR A 53 11.10 -8.21 2.97
N ASP A 54 11.22 -7.58 1.80
CA ASP A 54 12.47 -7.45 1.02
C ASP A 54 12.56 -6.10 0.29
N TYR A 55 13.79 -5.63 -0.01
CA TYR A 55 14.02 -4.49 -0.90
C TYR A 55 14.15 -4.90 -2.37
N ARG A 56 13.03 -4.98 -3.06
CA ARG A 56 13.01 -5.36 -4.47
C ARG A 56 11.83 -4.73 -5.22
N ALA A 57 11.83 -4.90 -6.55
CA ALA A 57 10.70 -4.54 -7.37
C ALA A 57 9.50 -5.49 -7.11
N TRP A 58 8.54 -5.02 -6.31
CA TRP A 58 7.35 -5.79 -5.88
C TRP A 58 6.21 -5.87 -6.91
N ARG A 59 6.28 -5.09 -8.01
CA ARG A 59 5.32 -5.09 -9.13
C ARG A 59 3.86 -4.98 -8.66
N ASN A 60 3.03 -5.99 -8.87
CA ASN A 60 1.62 -6.02 -8.49
C ASN A 60 1.41 -5.85 -6.97
N GLU A 61 2.41 -6.14 -6.16
CA GLU A 61 2.31 -5.97 -4.70
C GLU A 61 2.50 -4.51 -4.25
N TYR A 62 2.93 -3.61 -5.13
CA TYR A 62 2.86 -2.17 -4.87
C TYR A 62 1.42 -1.71 -4.76
N VAL A 63 1.14 -0.88 -3.76
CA VAL A 63 -0.14 -0.17 -3.64
C VAL A 63 0.12 1.32 -3.73
N THR A 64 -0.65 1.99 -4.58
CA THR A 64 -0.65 3.46 -4.63
C THR A 64 -1.79 3.99 -3.79
N LEU A 65 -1.50 4.86 -2.83
CA LEU A 65 -2.49 5.55 -2.01
C LEU A 65 -2.58 7.01 -2.43
N ARG A 66 -3.79 7.56 -2.48
CA ARG A 66 -4.02 8.99 -2.71
C ARG A 66 -4.95 9.57 -1.64
N PRO A 67 -4.70 10.80 -1.17
CA PRO A 67 -5.65 11.51 -0.33
C PRO A 67 -6.96 11.74 -1.10
N GLY A 68 -8.07 11.46 -0.45
CA GLY A 68 -9.40 11.87 -0.88
C GLY A 68 -9.83 13.16 -0.19
N THR A 69 -11.12 13.47 -0.25
CA THR A 69 -11.72 14.55 0.52
C THR A 69 -11.79 14.19 2.00
N ASP A 70 -11.49 15.16 2.88
CA ASP A 70 -11.54 15.02 4.34
C ASP A 70 -10.69 13.85 4.87
N ALA A 71 -11.32 12.82 5.44
CA ALA A 71 -10.65 11.65 6.02
C ALA A 71 -10.55 10.45 5.06
N GLY A 72 -11.02 10.59 3.82
CA GLY A 72 -11.03 9.52 2.84
C GLY A 72 -9.66 9.30 2.19
N VAL A 73 -9.36 8.04 1.89
CA VAL A 73 -8.18 7.62 1.12
C VAL A 73 -8.61 6.63 0.06
N THR A 74 -8.04 6.75 -1.14
CA THR A 74 -8.21 5.75 -2.19
C THR A 74 -6.90 5.00 -2.38
N ALA A 75 -6.95 3.68 -2.23
CA ALA A 75 -5.87 2.78 -2.59
C ALA A 75 -6.18 2.09 -3.92
N LYS A 76 -5.20 2.08 -4.82
CA LYS A 76 -5.19 1.23 -6.02
C LYS A 76 -4.22 0.08 -5.75
N ALA A 77 -4.74 -1.14 -5.80
CA ALA A 77 -3.97 -2.37 -5.62
C ALA A 77 -4.18 -3.29 -6.83
N THR A 78 -3.16 -4.08 -7.15
CA THR A 78 -3.22 -5.12 -8.16
C THR A 78 -3.12 -6.47 -7.44
N LEU A 79 -4.14 -7.32 -7.61
CA LEU A 79 -4.29 -8.59 -6.89
C LEU A 79 -3.85 -9.75 -7.75
N HIS A 80 -3.26 -10.76 -7.13
CA HIS A 80 -2.75 -11.94 -7.80
C HIS A 80 -3.86 -12.99 -7.85
N CYS A 81 -4.32 -13.34 -9.06
CA CYS A 81 -5.36 -14.36 -9.23
C CYS A 81 -4.75 -15.76 -9.30
N ARG A 82 -3.79 -15.97 -10.21
CA ARG A 82 -3.12 -17.26 -10.43
C ARG A 82 -1.82 -17.11 -11.21
N PRO A 83 -0.86 -18.04 -11.08
CA PRO A 83 0.32 -18.06 -11.95
C PRO A 83 -0.06 -18.31 -13.42
N GLN A 84 0.74 -17.77 -14.34
CA GLN A 84 0.66 -18.02 -15.78
C GLN A 84 2.01 -17.83 -16.46
N GLY A 85 2.64 -18.91 -16.92
CA GLY A 85 3.97 -18.85 -17.54
C GLY A 85 5.01 -18.26 -16.58
N LEU A 86 5.77 -17.26 -17.04
CA LEU A 86 6.76 -16.54 -16.22
C LEU A 86 6.15 -15.43 -15.34
N GLY A 87 4.85 -15.19 -15.42
CA GLY A 87 4.16 -14.14 -14.67
C GLY A 87 2.87 -14.64 -14.02
N ALA A 88 1.89 -13.75 -13.88
CA ALA A 88 0.61 -14.06 -13.25
C ALA A 88 -0.57 -13.40 -13.96
N ILE A 89 -1.74 -14.00 -13.81
CA ILE A 89 -3.00 -13.29 -14.03
C ILE A 89 -3.30 -12.47 -12.79
N VAL A 90 -3.59 -11.19 -13.01
CA VAL A 90 -3.85 -10.20 -11.97
C VAL A 90 -5.14 -9.44 -12.25
N VAL A 91 -5.65 -8.74 -11.23
CA VAL A 91 -6.82 -7.88 -11.35
C VAL A 91 -6.61 -6.59 -10.54
N ASP A 92 -6.98 -5.46 -11.13
CA ASP A 92 -6.94 -4.17 -10.44
C ASP A 92 -8.18 -4.00 -9.55
N VAL A 93 -7.95 -3.64 -8.30
CA VAL A 93 -9.01 -3.28 -7.35
C VAL A 93 -8.78 -1.90 -6.76
N ARG A 94 -9.89 -1.28 -6.34
CA ARG A 94 -9.86 -0.05 -5.55
C ARG A 94 -10.36 -0.33 -4.15
N ILE A 95 -9.64 0.18 -3.16
CA ILE A 95 -10.03 0.11 -1.75
C ILE A 95 -10.23 1.54 -1.28
N HIS A 96 -11.37 1.80 -0.67
CA HIS A 96 -11.62 3.04 0.05
C HIS A 96 -11.30 2.83 1.52
N ILE A 97 -10.61 3.79 2.12
CA ILE A 97 -10.26 3.77 3.54
C ILE A 97 -10.77 5.07 4.16
N ASP A 98 -11.55 4.97 5.23
CA ASP A 98 -12.00 6.11 6.03
C ASP A 98 -11.12 6.20 7.29
N LEU A 99 -10.31 7.24 7.39
CA LEU A 99 -9.39 7.45 8.51
C LEU A 99 -10.07 7.98 9.78
N ARG A 100 -11.30 8.49 9.68
CA ARG A 100 -12.10 8.93 10.81
C ARG A 100 -12.78 7.72 11.45
N ALA A 101 -13.52 6.96 10.65
CA ALA A 101 -14.22 5.75 11.10
C ALA A 101 -13.27 4.57 11.33
N ARG A 102 -12.06 4.60 10.76
CA ARG A 102 -11.08 3.49 10.74
C ARG A 102 -11.68 2.23 10.10
N THR A 103 -12.33 2.42 8.96
CA THR A 103 -12.97 1.35 8.21
C THR A 103 -12.41 1.28 6.81
N THR A 104 -12.50 0.10 6.20
CA THR A 104 -12.14 -0.13 4.81
C THR A 104 -13.34 -0.65 4.03
N ARG A 105 -13.37 -0.36 2.74
CA ARG A 105 -14.38 -0.86 1.81
C ARG A 105 -13.74 -1.16 0.48
N ILE A 106 -13.85 -2.41 0.03
CA ILE A 106 -13.47 -2.79 -1.33
C ILE A 106 -14.54 -2.22 -2.27
N VAL A 107 -14.11 -1.43 -3.26
CA VAL A 107 -15.03 -0.86 -4.24
C VAL A 107 -15.57 -2.01 -5.11
N THR A 108 -16.87 -1.97 -5.41
CA THR A 108 -17.61 -3.01 -6.13
C THR A 108 -16.87 -3.51 -7.37
N GLY A 109 -16.90 -4.82 -7.61
CA GLY A 109 -16.28 -5.46 -8.78
C GLY A 109 -15.04 -6.30 -8.46
N CYS A 110 -14.65 -6.46 -7.19
CA CYS A 110 -13.63 -7.42 -6.77
C CYS A 110 -14.13 -8.86 -6.97
N PRO A 111 -13.43 -9.70 -7.75
CA PRO A 111 -13.74 -11.12 -7.85
C PRO A 111 -13.65 -11.83 -6.49
N ASP A 112 -14.47 -12.85 -6.28
CA ASP A 112 -14.55 -13.54 -4.98
C ASP A 112 -13.26 -14.33 -4.69
N GLU A 113 -12.59 -14.83 -5.72
CA GLU A 113 -11.35 -15.60 -5.63
C GLU A 113 -10.19 -14.79 -5.04
N VAL A 114 -10.23 -13.46 -5.16
CA VAL A 114 -9.19 -12.54 -4.63
C VAL A 114 -9.71 -11.66 -3.49
N ARG A 115 -10.94 -11.90 -3.01
CA ARG A 115 -11.57 -11.09 -1.96
C ARG A 115 -10.79 -11.11 -0.66
N GLU A 116 -10.37 -12.29 -0.20
CA GLU A 116 -9.55 -12.42 1.02
C GLU A 116 -8.21 -11.66 0.89
N GLN A 117 -7.59 -11.71 -0.29
CA GLN A 117 -6.38 -10.94 -0.57
C GLN A 117 -6.65 -9.43 -0.48
N ALA A 118 -7.76 -8.96 -1.04
CA ALA A 118 -8.19 -7.57 -0.99
C ALA A 118 -8.43 -7.10 0.46
N GLU A 119 -9.12 -7.91 1.26
CA GLU A 119 -9.43 -7.63 2.67
C GLU A 119 -8.17 -7.61 3.55
N THR A 120 -7.25 -8.54 3.31
CA THR A 120 -5.94 -8.60 3.98
C THR A 120 -5.13 -7.33 3.70
N LYS A 121 -5.01 -6.95 2.42
CA LYS A 121 -4.31 -5.72 2.03
C LYS A 121 -5.02 -4.50 2.60
N ALA A 122 -6.35 -4.41 2.55
CA ALA A 122 -7.11 -3.31 3.11
C ALA A 122 -6.84 -3.11 4.60
N THR A 123 -6.86 -4.20 5.37
CA THR A 123 -6.58 -4.20 6.81
C THR A 123 -5.16 -3.69 7.10
N ARG A 124 -4.17 -4.20 6.36
CA ARG A 124 -2.77 -3.77 6.51
C ARG A 124 -2.54 -2.32 6.10
N LEU A 125 -3.21 -1.84 5.05
CA LEU A 125 -3.15 -0.42 4.64
C LEU A 125 -3.75 0.50 5.71
N LEU A 126 -4.87 0.11 6.33
CA LEU A 126 -5.44 0.88 7.43
C LEU A 126 -4.49 0.92 8.64
N ALA A 127 -3.90 -0.22 9.01
CA ALA A 127 -2.93 -0.28 10.10
C ALA A 127 -1.72 0.63 9.84
N PHE A 128 -1.16 0.57 8.63
CA PHE A 128 -0.10 1.45 8.15
C PHE A 128 -0.47 2.94 8.30
N LEU A 129 -1.63 3.35 7.80
CA LEU A 129 -2.08 4.75 7.88
C LEU A 129 -2.30 5.21 9.33
N VAL A 130 -2.86 4.35 10.18
CA VAL A 130 -3.04 4.65 11.61
C VAL A 130 -1.71 4.82 12.32
N ALA A 131 -0.73 3.96 12.04
CA ALA A 131 0.62 4.03 12.61
C ALA A 131 1.32 5.34 12.23
N HIS A 132 1.32 5.73 10.96
CA HIS A 132 1.92 6.98 10.50
C HIS A 132 1.25 8.23 11.08
N ARG A 133 -0.08 8.20 11.26
CA ARG A 133 -0.79 9.29 11.94
C ARG A 133 -0.42 9.39 13.42
N ARG A 134 -0.17 8.26 14.08
CA ARG A 134 0.32 8.24 15.46
C ARG A 134 1.74 8.81 15.54
N ALA A 135 2.65 8.36 14.68
CA ALA A 135 4.02 8.85 14.61
C ALA A 135 4.05 10.38 14.44
N ARG A 136 3.30 10.93 13.48
CA ARG A 136 3.16 12.39 13.32
C ARG A 136 2.67 13.07 14.60
N ARG A 137 1.65 12.52 15.27
CA ARG A 137 1.11 13.11 16.53
C ARG A 137 2.14 13.09 17.66
N GLN A 138 3.11 12.18 17.61
CA GLN A 138 4.23 12.10 18.55
C GLN A 138 5.37 13.06 18.20
N GLY A 139 5.24 13.83 17.11
CA GLY A 139 6.22 14.83 16.70
C GLY A 139 7.31 14.31 15.76
N GLU A 140 7.17 13.08 15.25
CA GLU A 140 8.08 12.58 14.21
C GLU A 140 8.02 13.51 12.99
N PRO A 141 9.16 13.93 12.42
CA PRO A 141 9.19 14.89 11.31
C PRO A 141 8.89 14.23 9.95
N GLU A 142 9.31 12.98 9.76
CA GLU A 142 9.18 12.26 8.50
C GLU A 142 8.92 10.76 8.70
N PRO A 143 8.24 10.10 7.76
CA PRO A 143 8.11 8.66 7.73
C PRO A 143 9.43 7.97 7.39
N VAL A 144 9.69 6.84 8.06
CA VAL A 144 10.76 5.92 7.66
C VAL A 144 10.35 5.21 6.37
N THR A 145 11.24 5.25 5.37
CA THR A 145 11.05 4.65 4.04
C THR A 145 11.71 3.26 3.95
N ALA A 146 11.25 2.44 3.00
CA ALA A 146 11.86 1.16 2.67
C ALA A 146 13.35 1.35 2.39
N HIS A 147 13.71 2.30 1.53
CA HIS A 147 15.10 2.61 1.20
C HIS A 147 15.98 2.86 2.44
N GLN A 148 15.50 3.65 3.41
CA GLN A 148 16.24 3.93 4.65
C GLN A 148 16.43 2.66 5.50
N VAL A 149 15.38 1.85 5.69
CA VAL A 149 15.48 0.59 6.45
C VAL A 149 16.54 -0.33 5.85
N TRP A 150 16.54 -0.47 4.53
CA TRP A 150 17.45 -1.39 3.84
C TRP A 150 18.88 -0.89 3.80
N THR A 151 19.08 0.41 3.58
CA THR A 151 20.41 1.03 3.67
C THR A 151 21.02 0.84 5.07
N ALA A 152 20.21 0.99 6.14
CA ALA A 152 20.68 0.78 7.51
C ALA A 152 21.04 -0.69 7.81
N ARG A 153 20.30 -1.65 7.25
CA ARG A 153 20.59 -3.09 7.38
C ARG A 153 21.90 -3.49 6.69
N ASP A 154 22.14 -2.95 5.50
CA ASP A 154 23.39 -3.19 4.76
C ASP A 154 24.62 -2.65 5.49
N VAL A 155 24.48 -1.51 6.17
CA VAL A 155 25.56 -0.95 7.01
C VAL A 155 25.82 -1.81 8.24
N THR A 156 24.78 -2.39 8.85
CA THR A 156 24.90 -3.22 10.06
C THR A 156 25.42 -4.63 9.77
N SER A 157 25.33 -5.08 8.51
CA SER A 157 25.79 -6.41 8.07
C SER A 157 27.24 -6.40 7.54
N ARG A 158 27.93 -5.26 7.61
CA ARG A 158 29.34 -5.09 7.24
C ARG A 158 30.19 -4.90 8.50
#